data_AF-A0A924MGL2-F1
#
_entry.id   AF-A0A924MGL2-F1
#
_cell.length_a   1.000
_cell.length_b   1.000
_cell.length_c   1.000
_cell.angle_alpha   90.00
_cell.angle_beta   90.00
_cell.angle_gamma   90.00
#
_symmetry.space_group_name_H-M   'P 1'
#
loop_
_entity.id
_entity.type
_entity.pdbx_description
1 polymer ?
#
loop_
_entity_poly.entity_id
_entity_poly.type
_entity_poly.pdbx_seq_one_letter_code
_entity_poly.pdbx_strand_id
1 'polypeptide(L)' 'DFSGIILSKTLISLNTGAKVTGRLLAQTAVTLNASTVIQPQ' A
#
# COMPACT_ATOMS: atom_id res chain seq x y z
N ASP A 1 9.71 0.24 -5.55
CA ASP A 1 8.54 -0.57 -5.94
C ASP A 1 8.40 -1.76 -5.01
N PHE A 2 7.16 -2.10 -4.64
CA PHE A 2 6.82 -3.27 -3.83
C PHE A 2 5.80 -4.11 -4.60
N SER A 3 5.89 -5.44 -4.54
CA SER A 3 4.91 -6.35 -5.14
C SER A 3 4.51 -7.43 -4.13
N GLY A 4 3.21 -7.53 -3.83
CA GLY A 4 2.70 -8.51 -2.86
C GLY A 4 1.51 -8.02 -2.04
N ILE A 5 0.99 -8.86 -1.15
CA ILE A 5 -0.10 -8.50 -0.26
C ILE A 5 0.47 -8.05 1.08
N ILE A 6 0.21 -6.80 1.47
CA ILE A 6 0.57 -6.25 2.78
C ILE A 6 -0.63 -6.41 3.70
N LEU A 7 -0.45 -7.14 4.80
CA LEU A 7 -1.39 -7.17 5.93
C LEU A 7 -0.75 -6.48 7.13
N SER A 8 -1.27 -5.30 7.49
CA SER A 8 -0.82 -4.55 8.66
C SER A 8 -1.92 -4.50 9.72
N LYS A 9 -1.55 -4.78 10.97
CA LYS A 9 -2.44 -4.64 12.12
C LYS A 9 -2.68 -3.17 12.51
N THR A 10 -1.83 -2.26 12.04
CA THR A 10 -1.90 -0.84 12.39
C THR A 10 -2.02 -0.02 11.11
N LEU A 11 -1.12 0.94 10.89
CA LEU A 11 -1.15 1.85 9.76
C LEU A 11 -0.32 1.30 8.59
N ILE A 12 -0.74 1.64 7.37
CA ILE A 12 0.10 1.52 6.16
C ILE A 12 0.29 2.95 5.63
N SER A 13 1.53 3.39 5.46
CA SER A 13 1.84 4.71 4.91
C SER A 13 2.73 4.61 3.69
N LEU A 14 2.27 5.21 2.59
CA LEU A 14 2.95 5.27 1.31
C LEU A 14 3.44 6.69 1.07
N ASN A 15 4.75 6.86 0.98
CA ASN A 15 5.40 8.13 0.69
C ASN A 15 5.38 8.45 -0.83
N THR A 16 5.64 9.71 -1.16
CA THR A 16 5.71 10.23 -2.54
C THR A 16 6.61 9.37 -3.42
N GLY A 17 6.07 8.91 -4.55
CA GLY A 17 6.80 8.06 -5.50
C GLY A 17 6.80 6.57 -5.16
N ALA A 18 6.17 6.14 -4.06
CA ALA A 18 6.01 4.72 -3.77
C ALA A 18 5.08 4.07 -4.82
N LYS A 19 5.50 2.92 -5.34
CA LYS A 19 4.69 2.07 -6.22
C LYS A 19 4.49 0.70 -5.58
N VAL A 20 3.25 0.26 -5.47
CA VAL A 20 2.85 -1.03 -4.90
C VAL A 20 2.00 -1.78 -5.91
N THR A 21 2.42 -2.97 -6.32
CA THR A 21 1.61 -3.90 -7.10
C THR A 21 1.08 -4.99 -6.18
N GLY A 22 -0.14 -4.84 -5.69
CA GLY A 22 -0.63 -5.69 -4.61
C GLY A 22 -1.92 -5.23 -3.96
N ARG A 23 -2.14 -5.72 -2.73
CA ARG A 23 -3.25 -5.31 -1.85
C ARG A 23 -2.69 -4.80 -0.52
N LEU A 24 -3.23 -3.69 -0.05
CA LEU A 24 -2.82 -3.03 1.20
C LEU A 24 -3.96 -3.16 2.21
N LEU A 25 -3.91 -4.17 3.07
CA LEU A 25 -4.95 -4.45 4.06
C LEU A 25 -4.48 -3.98 5.44
N ALA A 26 -4.83 -2.75 5.81
CA ALA A 26 -4.60 -2.20 7.14
C ALA A 26 -5.86 -2.34 8.01
N GLN A 27 -5.70 -2.76 9.26
CA GLN A 27 -6.82 -2.82 10.22
C GLN A 27 -7.20 -1.45 10.80
N THR A 28 -6.42 -0.41 10.54
CA THR A 28 -6.72 0.96 10.99
C THR A 28 -6.85 1.95 9.83
N ALA A 29 -5.73 2.36 9.22
CA ALA A 29 -5.72 3.35 8.15
C ALA A 29 -4.64 3.06 7.10
N VAL A 30 -4.94 3.42 5.86
CA VAL A 30 -3.98 3.45 4.74
C VAL A 30 -3.82 4.91 4.30
N THR A 31 -2.60 5.43 4.32
CA THR A 31 -2.27 6.80 3.89
C THR A 31 -1.46 6.75 2.59
N LEU A 32 -1.91 7.50 1.57
CA LEU A 32 -1.27 7.58 0.26
C LEU A 32 -0.80 9.01 0.03
N ASN A 33 0.51 9.20 -0.09
CA ASN A 33 1.11 10.45 -0.52
C ASN A 33 1.69 10.24 -1.92
N ALA A 34 1.00 10.73 -2.96
CA ALA A 34 1.44 10.67 -4.36
C ALA A 34 2.06 9.32 -4.77
N SER A 35 1.40 8.23 -4.38
CA SER A 35 1.86 6.86 -4.54
C SER A 35 0.96 6.09 -5.52
N THR A 36 1.54 5.17 -6.29
CA THR A 36 0.79 4.32 -7.26
C THR A 36 0.47 2.96 -6.63
N VAL A 37 -0.79 2.54 -6.64
CA VAL A 37 -1.21 1.21 -6.21
C VAL A 37 -1.87 0.48 -7.37
N ILE A 38 -1.31 -0.67 -7.76
CA ILE A 38 -1.75 -1.51 -8.87
C ILE A 38 -2.33 -2.79 -8.29
N GLN A 39 -3.62 -3.04 -8.52
CA GLN A 39 -4.25 -4.29 -8.10
C GLN A 39 -3.85 -5.43 -9.05
N PRO A 40 -3.30 -6.56 -8.55
CA PRO A 40 -3.06 -7.74 -9.38
C PRO A 40 -4.39 -8.36 -9.82
N GLN A 41 -4.44 -8.87 -11.06
CA GLN A 41 -5.59 -9.59 -11.63
C GLN A 41 -5.86 -10.91 -10.90
#